data_AF-A0A8J7X7V9-F1
#
_entry.id   AF-A0A8J7X7V9-F1
#
_cell.length_a   1.000
_cell.length_b   1.000
_cell.length_c   1.000
_cell.angle_alpha   90.00
_cell.angle_beta   90.00
_cell.angle_gamma   90.00
#
_symmetry.space_group_name_H-M   'P 1'
#
loop_
_entity.id
_entity.type
_entity.pdbx_description
1 polymer ?
#
loop_
_entity_poly.entity_id
_entity_poly.type
_entity_poly.pdbx_seq_one_letter_code
_entity_poly.pdbx_strand_id
1 'polypeptide(L)' 'MADIYRNLPGKDCGKGGKQSPCGLPMCKDFTKPLLKGDKTLYDCPFMEDDDRQAIILILEDYYKG' A
#
# COMPACT_ATOMS: atom_id res chain seq x y z
N MET A 1 5.54 -1.93 -9.15
CA MET A 1 5.01 -0.71 -8.48
C MET A 1 3.58 -0.38 -8.92
N ALA A 2 3.27 -0.35 -10.23
CA ALA A 2 1.91 -0.11 -10.72
C ALA A 2 0.90 -1.18 -10.26
N ASP A 3 1.29 -2.45 -10.19
CA ASP A 3 0.36 -3.53 -9.81
C ASP A 3 0.03 -3.55 -8.31
N ILE A 4 0.99 -3.19 -7.45
CA ILE A 4 0.72 -2.97 -6.03
C ILE A 4 -0.29 -1.83 -5.87
N TYR A 5 -0.09 -0.71 -6.57
CA TYR A 5 -0.99 0.44 -6.50
C TYR A 5 -2.43 0.10 -6.92
N ARG A 6 -2.61 -0.76 -7.93
CA ARG A 6 -3.94 -1.20 -8.41
C ARG A 6 -4.74 -1.97 -7.36
N ASN A 7 -4.06 -2.65 -6.44
CA ASN A 7 -4.67 -3.41 -5.37
C ASN A 7 -4.73 -2.62 -4.04
N LEU A 8 -4.37 -1.33 -4.04
CA LEU A 8 -4.56 -0.49 -2.86
C LEU A 8 -6.01 0.03 -2.80
N PRO A 9 -6.56 0.32 -1.60
CA PRO A 9 -7.95 0.76 -1.44
C PRO A 9 -8.36 2.05 -2.16
N GLY A 10 -7.43 2.80 -2.74
CA GLY A 10 -7.70 4.02 -3.51
C GLY A 10 -8.35 5.18 -2.72
N LYS A 11 -8.45 5.08 -1.39
CA LYS A 11 -9.16 6.08 -0.56
C LYS A 11 -8.44 7.43 -0.42
N ASP A 12 -7.12 7.46 -0.63
CA ASP A 12 -6.27 8.66 -0.50
C ASP A 12 -6.57 9.48 0.77
N CYS A 13 -6.52 8.84 1.93
CA CYS A 13 -7.07 9.39 3.19
C CYS A 13 -6.41 10.70 3.65
N GLY A 14 -5.19 11.01 3.20
CA GLY A 14 -4.50 12.27 3.53
C GLY A 14 -4.61 13.34 2.43
N LYS A 15 -5.39 13.10 1.37
CA LYS A 15 -5.61 14.07 0.30
C LYS A 15 -6.19 15.37 0.87
N GLY A 16 -5.60 16.49 0.46
CA GLY A 16 -5.97 17.82 0.94
C GLY A 16 -5.38 18.18 2.31
N GLY A 17 -4.28 17.54 2.71
CA GLY A 17 -3.56 17.87 3.95
C GLY A 17 -4.19 17.28 5.22
N LYS A 18 -5.07 16.29 5.08
CA LYS A 18 -5.67 15.57 6.21
C LYS A 18 -4.65 14.61 6.81
N GLN A 19 -4.77 14.36 8.12
CA GLN A 19 -4.00 13.31 8.76
C GLN A 19 -4.49 11.94 8.26
N SER A 20 -3.60 11.18 7.62
CA SER A 20 -3.93 9.84 7.17
C SER A 20 -3.57 8.80 8.23
N PRO A 21 -4.35 7.71 8.37
CA PRO A 21 -4.05 6.68 9.35
C PRO A 21 -2.72 5.96 9.12
N CYS A 22 -2.32 5.79 7.84
CA CYS A 22 -1.06 5.17 7.47
C CYS A 22 0.12 6.16 7.39
N GLY A 23 -0.10 7.44 7.69
CA GLY A 23 0.91 8.50 7.68
C GLY A 23 1.32 9.01 6.29
N LEU A 24 0.65 8.57 5.21
CA LEU A 24 0.92 9.00 3.84
C LEU A 24 -0.27 9.71 3.18
N PRO A 25 -0.04 10.75 2.37
CA PRO A 25 -1.13 11.57 1.82
C PRO A 25 -1.94 10.83 0.75
N MET A 26 -1.27 10.05 -0.11
CA MET A 26 -1.90 9.32 -1.22
C MET A 26 -1.57 7.82 -1.14
N CYS A 27 -2.46 6.97 -1.65
CA CYS A 27 -2.22 5.52 -1.77
C CYS A 27 -1.01 5.21 -2.66
N LYS A 28 -0.78 5.99 -3.72
CA LYS A 28 0.42 5.81 -4.57
C LYS A 28 1.73 5.95 -3.79
N ASP A 29 1.74 6.81 -2.77
CA ASP A 29 2.93 7.08 -1.97
C ASP A 29 3.23 5.92 -1.00
N PHE A 30 2.25 5.04 -0.73
CA PHE A 30 2.38 3.85 0.11
C PHE A 30 3.20 2.73 -0.53
N THR A 31 3.22 2.68 -1.87
CA THR A 31 3.92 1.61 -2.60
C THR A 31 5.44 1.63 -2.39
N LYS A 32 6.06 2.80 -2.29
CA LYS A 32 7.53 2.92 -2.15
C LYS A 32 8.05 2.51 -0.76
N PRO A 33 7.48 2.98 0.36
CA PRO A 33 7.83 2.48 1.70
C PRO A 33 7.58 0.98 1.88
N LEU A 34 6.52 0.46 1.26
CA LEU A 34 6.22 -0.98 1.28
C LEU A 34 7.32 -1.80 0.60
N LEU A 35 7.80 -1.37 -0.56
CA LEU A 35 8.92 -2.00 -1.29
C LEU A 35 10.29 -1.85 -0.61
N LYS A 36 10.41 -0.94 0.36
CA LYS A 36 11.64 -0.76 1.14
C LYS A 36 11.63 -1.55 2.46
N GLY A 37 10.48 -2.09 2.85
CA GLY A 37 10.27 -2.67 4.18
C GLY A 37 10.05 -1.65 5.30
N ASP A 38 9.95 -0.35 4.97
CA ASP A 38 9.67 0.72 5.95
C ASP A 38 8.22 0.69 6.45
N LYS A 39 7.33 0.03 5.69
CA LYS A 39 5.92 -0.17 6.00
C LYS A 39 5.47 -1.58 5.65
N THR A 40 4.41 -2.02 6.31
CA THR A 40 3.73 -3.30 6.04
C THR A 40 2.32 -3.05 5.54
N LEU A 41 1.70 -4.06 4.92
CA LEU A 41 0.30 -3.98 4.49
C LEU A 41 -0.68 -3.72 5.66
N TYR A 42 -0.28 -4.04 6.89
CA TYR A 42 -1.08 -3.82 8.10
C TYR A 42 -1.14 -2.35 8.54
N ASP A 43 -0.25 -1.49 8.02
CA ASP A 43 -0.26 -0.06 8.33
C ASP A 43 -1.43 0.69 7.68
N CYS A 44 -2.11 0.07 6.71
CA CYS A 44 -3.31 0.62 6.09
C CYS A 44 -4.57 -0.03 6.72
N PRO A 45 -5.36 0.71 7.51
CA PRO A 45 -6.54 0.14 8.18
C PRO A 45 -7.71 -0.13 7.24
N PHE A 46 -7.61 0.30 5.98
CA PHE A 46 -8.65 0.13 4.97
C PHE A 46 -8.33 -0.98 3.96
N MET A 47 -7.23 -1.69 4.17
CA MET A 47 -6.80 -2.79 3.31
C MET A 47 -7.66 -4.02 3.59
N GLU A 48 -8.43 -4.45 2.59
CA GLU A 48 -9.21 -5.68 2.64
C GLU A 48 -8.28 -6.90 2.55
N ASP A 49 -8.73 -8.06 3.03
CA ASP A 49 -7.91 -9.26 3.07
C ASP A 49 -7.59 -9.77 1.66
N ASP A 50 -8.52 -9.68 0.71
CA ASP A 50 -8.31 -10.09 -0.68
C ASP A 50 -7.25 -9.21 -1.38
N ASP A 51 -7.33 -7.88 -1.22
CA ASP A 51 -6.34 -6.91 -1.72
C ASP A 51 -4.95 -7.20 -1.13
N ARG A 52 -4.91 -7.51 0.17
CA ARG A 52 -3.67 -7.83 0.89
C ARG A 52 -3.02 -9.08 0.33
N GLN A 53 -3.79 -10.15 0.12
CA GLN A 53 -3.28 -11.39 -0.49
C GLN A 53 -2.77 -11.15 -1.90
N ALA A 54 -3.49 -10.38 -2.72
CA ALA A 54 -3.04 -10.01 -4.06
C ALA A 54 -1.70 -9.26 -4.03
N ILE A 55 -1.53 -8.30 -3.11
CA ILE A 55 -0.26 -7.57 -2.97
C ILE A 55 0.86 -8.46 -2.43
N ILE A 56 0.59 -9.40 -1.51
CA ILE A 56 1.60 -10.35 -1.02
C ILE A 56 2.18 -11.15 -2.18
N LEU A 57 1.34 -11.69 -3.06
CA LEU A 57 1.79 -12.43 -4.24
C LEU A 57 2.68 -11.58 -5.16
N ILE A 58 2.31 -10.32 -5.37
CA ILE A 58 3.11 -9.37 -6.19
C ILE A 58 4.45 -9.05 -5.52
N LEU A 59 4.46 -8.87 -4.19
CA LEU A 59 5.69 -8.61 -3.43
C LEU A 59 6.62 -9.83 -3.44
N GLU A 60 6.08 -11.03 -3.28
CA GLU A 60 6.86 -12.25 -3.37
C GLU A 60 7.55 -12.40 -4.72
N ASP A 61 6.82 -12.16 -5.82
CA ASP A 61 7.39 -12.17 -7.17
C ASP A 61 8.50 -11.11 -7.31
N TYR A 62 8.27 -9.90 -6.81
CA TYR A 62 9.24 -8.80 -6.86
C TYR A 62 10.56 -9.10 -6.11
N TYR A 63 10.51 -9.76 -4.95
CA TYR A 63 11.71 -10.06 -4.14
C TYR A 63 12.38 -11.39 -4.49
N LYS A 64 11.68 -12.31 -5.17
CA LYS A 64 12.27 -13.57 -5.68
C LYS A 64 12.99 -13.39 -7.03
N GLY A 65 12.78 -12.24 -7.69
CA GLY A 65 13.43 -11.85 -8.95
C GLY A 65 14.91 -11.53 -8.83
#